data_AF-A0A535DAL1-F1
#
_entry.id   AF-A0A535DAL1-F1
#
_cell.length_a   1.000
_cell.length_b   1.000
_cell.length_c   1.000
_cell.angle_alpha   90.00
_cell.angle_beta   90.00
_cell.angle_gamma   90.00
#
_symmetry.space_group_name_H-M   'P 1'
#
loop_
_entity.id
_entity.type
_entity.pdbx_description
1 polymer ?
#
loop_
_entity_poly.entity_id
_entity_poly.type
_entity_poly.pdbx_seq_one_letter_code
_entity_poly.pdbx_strand_id
1 'polypeptide(L)'
;MRRAIIASVTAAILTISGLTFGPALRASALGETSVTLNCNDGTSLTLSVDANELAQLTAAVQGMIDYPAGLSCVLIQNPLPPTLFFSHQALAATSNEFVVDGGRWLLGCSFVIAQTSGMPGWLLARASKGPGLASRISAPLRLTECTSDVSGFCVFVNIGVNVHVAGNGTLEGTLNETIPEQTCPDGNGGTVAVGPFHFTSKPTPPNTNLVGCLTVNTTTHQAAVITYVTQISGLETEPGSGIVQGFLVGVGSEVDASFRDSQQSPSQQTEVRDMLNAPPVADIDSHCRTGVIGNQLADQQFGNINVRP
;
A
#
# COMPACT_ATOMS: atom_id res chain seq x y z
N MET A 1 62.55 0.93 12.73
CA MET A 1 61.56 -0.17 12.77
C MET A 1 60.19 0.43 13.04
N ARG A 2 59.22 0.19 12.14
CA ARG A 2 57.74 0.12 12.31
C ARG A 2 57.02 1.30 13.03
N ARG A 3 55.89 1.86 12.61
CA ARG A 3 55.03 1.91 11.40
C ARG A 3 54.05 3.06 11.69
N ALA A 4 53.75 3.90 10.69
CA ALA A 4 52.80 5.01 10.75
C ALA A 4 51.34 4.53 10.64
N ILE A 5 50.39 5.22 11.27
CA ILE A 5 48.99 5.31 10.81
C ILE A 5 48.47 6.74 11.08
N ILE A 6 48.30 7.50 10.00
CA ILE A 6 47.54 8.74 9.91
C ILE A 6 46.16 8.33 9.39
N ALA A 7 45.09 8.64 10.11
CA ALA A 7 43.72 8.46 9.63
C ALA A 7 43.15 9.84 9.27
N SER A 8 42.99 10.06 7.97
CA SER A 8 42.42 11.23 7.33
C SER A 8 40.90 11.30 7.55
N VAL A 9 40.43 12.43 8.08
CA VAL A 9 39.02 12.81 8.11
C VAL A 9 38.64 13.34 6.73
N THR A 10 37.97 12.52 5.91
CA THR A 10 37.27 13.00 4.70
C THR A 10 35.90 13.50 5.10
N ALA A 11 35.72 14.82 5.07
CA ALA A 11 34.43 15.48 5.09
C ALA A 11 33.68 15.14 3.79
N ALA A 12 32.63 14.32 3.89
CA ALA A 12 31.69 14.11 2.81
C ALA A 12 30.71 15.29 2.78
N ILE A 13 30.85 16.13 1.76
CA ILE A 13 29.90 17.18 1.41
C ILE A 13 28.63 16.49 0.92
N LEU A 14 27.55 16.55 1.71
CA LEU A 14 26.20 16.24 1.25
C LEU A 14 25.75 17.35 0.31
N THR A 15 25.97 17.16 -0.99
CA THR A 15 25.30 17.94 -2.02
C THR A 15 23.82 17.55 -2.00
N ILE A 16 22.97 18.49 -1.58
CA ILE A 16 21.53 18.46 -1.83
C ILE A 16 21.37 18.57 -3.34
N SER A 17 21.33 17.43 -4.02
CA SER A 17 20.85 17.36 -5.39
C SER A 17 19.35 17.60 -5.33
N GLY A 18 18.94 18.81 -5.71
CA GLY A 18 17.56 19.05 -6.10
C GLY A 18 17.20 18.01 -7.16
N LEU A 19 16.11 17.27 -6.94
CA LEU A 19 15.54 16.42 -7.98
C LEU A 19 14.99 17.31 -9.08
N THR A 20 15.85 17.68 -10.02
CA THR A 20 15.42 17.99 -11.37
C THR A 20 14.86 16.69 -11.93
N PHE A 21 13.54 16.68 -12.12
CA PHE A 21 12.78 15.69 -12.86
C PHE A 21 13.61 15.04 -13.97
N GLY A 22 13.73 13.71 -13.93
CA GLY A 22 14.01 12.91 -15.11
C GLY A 22 12.98 13.24 -16.20
N PRO A 23 13.28 12.94 -17.49
CA PRO A 23 12.57 13.50 -18.62
C PRO A 23 11.07 13.40 -18.41
N ALA A 24 10.37 14.54 -18.42
CA ALA A 24 8.92 14.58 -18.40
C ALA A 24 8.43 13.52 -19.39
N LEU A 25 7.76 12.48 -18.88
CA LEU A 25 7.16 11.43 -19.69
C LEU A 25 6.26 12.16 -20.68
N ARG A 26 6.70 12.26 -21.94
CA ARG A 26 5.92 12.96 -22.97
C ARG A 26 4.78 12.03 -23.34
N ALA A 27 3.61 12.29 -22.77
CA ALA A 27 2.38 11.67 -23.25
C ALA A 27 2.19 12.08 -24.72
N SER A 28 2.18 11.10 -25.62
CA SER A 28 1.87 11.30 -27.02
C SER A 28 0.38 11.61 -27.12
N ALA A 29 0.02 12.83 -27.50
CA ALA A 29 -1.36 13.33 -27.45
C ALA A 29 -2.35 12.66 -28.44
N LEU A 30 -2.01 11.55 -29.09
CA LEU A 30 -2.84 10.90 -30.12
C LEU A 30 -2.75 9.35 -30.17
N GLY A 31 -2.19 8.66 -29.16
CA GLY A 31 -2.14 7.20 -29.18
C GLY A 31 -1.75 6.56 -27.85
N GLU A 32 -2.12 5.29 -27.68
CA GLU A 32 -1.72 4.48 -26.53
C GLU A 32 -0.20 4.43 -26.39
N THR A 33 0.29 4.54 -25.16
CA THR A 33 1.71 4.48 -24.80
C THR A 33 2.01 3.13 -24.18
N SER A 34 3.04 2.45 -24.68
CA SER A 34 3.52 1.22 -24.05
C SER A 34 4.42 1.55 -22.87
N VAL A 35 4.04 1.07 -21.69
CA VAL A 35 4.79 1.23 -20.44
C VAL A 35 5.01 -0.12 -19.78
N THR A 36 6.11 -0.24 -19.04
CA THR A 36 6.39 -1.40 -18.20
C THR A 36 6.48 -0.94 -16.75
N LEU A 37 5.62 -1.50 -15.91
CA LEU A 37 5.64 -1.36 -14.47
C LEU A 37 6.52 -2.47 -13.88
N ASN A 38 7.64 -2.10 -13.26
CA ASN A 38 8.56 -3.05 -12.66
C ASN A 38 8.64 -2.82 -11.15
N CYS A 39 8.40 -3.85 -10.35
CA CYS A 39 8.28 -3.74 -8.91
C CYS A 39 9.42 -4.48 -8.18
N ASN A 40 9.76 -4.02 -6.99
CA ASN A 40 10.81 -4.62 -6.15
C ASN A 40 10.46 -6.02 -5.63
N ASP A 41 9.24 -6.51 -5.87
CA ASP A 41 8.80 -7.88 -5.59
C ASP A 41 9.19 -8.89 -6.67
N GLY A 42 9.84 -8.43 -7.74
CA GLY A 42 10.32 -9.22 -8.88
C GLY A 42 9.32 -9.35 -10.03
N THR A 43 8.15 -8.74 -9.91
CA THR A 43 7.13 -8.76 -10.97
C THR A 43 7.28 -7.60 -11.95
N SER A 44 6.90 -7.83 -13.20
CA SER A 44 6.96 -6.85 -14.28
C SER A 44 5.74 -6.97 -15.18
N LEU A 45 5.00 -5.87 -15.32
CA LEU A 45 3.77 -5.80 -16.09
C LEU A 45 3.92 -4.78 -17.22
N THR A 46 3.77 -5.24 -18.47
CA THR A 46 3.75 -4.34 -19.63
C THR A 46 2.31 -4.02 -20.01
N LEU A 47 2.02 -2.72 -20.13
CA LEU A 47 0.70 -2.16 -20.38
C LEU A 47 0.73 -1.25 -21.61
N SER A 48 -0.37 -1.23 -22.36
CA SER A 48 -0.68 -0.18 -23.33
C SER A 48 -1.70 0.73 -22.68
N VAL A 49 -1.32 1.99 -22.41
CA VAL A 49 -2.13 2.93 -21.62
C VAL A 49 -2.30 4.26 -22.32
N ASP A 50 -3.47 4.87 -22.20
CA ASP A 50 -3.68 6.24 -22.66
C ASP A 50 -3.04 7.28 -21.72
N ALA A 51 -3.16 8.56 -22.08
CA ALA A 51 -2.54 9.65 -21.32
C ALA A 51 -3.11 9.83 -19.91
N ASN A 52 -4.41 9.54 -19.71
CA ASN A 52 -5.07 9.65 -18.42
C ASN A 52 -4.67 8.46 -17.53
N GLU A 53 -4.72 7.24 -18.07
CA GLU A 53 -4.25 6.03 -17.39
C GLU A 53 -2.77 6.13 -17.00
N LEU A 54 -1.92 6.68 -17.88
CA LEU A 54 -0.51 6.91 -17.55
C LEU A 54 -0.34 7.88 -16.38
N ALA A 55 -1.15 8.94 -16.31
CA ALA A 55 -1.10 9.89 -15.21
C ALA A 55 -1.54 9.25 -13.89
N GLN A 56 -2.60 8.44 -13.92
CA GLN A 56 -3.11 7.70 -12.77
C GLN A 56 -2.10 6.65 -12.26
N LEU A 57 -1.50 5.87 -13.15
CA LEU A 57 -0.45 4.90 -12.79
C LEU A 57 0.80 5.60 -12.23
N THR A 58 1.19 6.72 -12.84
CA THR A 58 2.33 7.52 -12.35
C THR A 58 2.10 7.98 -10.93
N ALA A 59 0.88 8.38 -10.59
CA ALA A 59 0.57 8.82 -9.24
C ALA A 59 0.39 7.68 -8.24
N ALA A 60 -0.11 6.51 -8.64
CA ALA A 60 -0.11 5.33 -7.76
C ALA A 60 1.34 4.95 -7.40
N VAL A 61 2.22 4.92 -8.40
CA VAL A 61 3.65 4.68 -8.20
C VAL A 61 4.30 5.75 -7.33
N GLN A 62 3.96 7.03 -7.53
CA GLN A 62 4.44 8.11 -6.67
C GLN A 62 3.91 7.95 -5.24
N GLY A 63 2.66 7.52 -5.06
CA GLY A 63 2.07 7.21 -3.76
C GLY A 63 2.81 6.11 -3.01
N MET A 64 3.27 5.05 -3.70
CA MET A 64 4.12 4.01 -3.10
C MET A 64 5.47 4.54 -2.61
N ILE A 65 6.01 5.58 -3.27
CA ILE A 65 7.28 6.22 -2.90
C ILE A 65 7.06 7.15 -1.71
N ASP A 66 6.01 7.98 -1.76
CA ASP A 66 5.71 8.99 -0.74
C ASP A 66 5.20 8.35 0.57
N TYR A 67 4.50 7.21 0.47
CA TYR A 67 3.91 6.48 1.58
C TYR A 67 4.38 5.01 1.54
N PRO A 68 5.64 4.75 1.96
CA PRO A 68 6.23 3.44 1.80
C PRO A 68 5.48 2.40 2.65
N ALA A 69 5.03 1.35 1.97
CA ALA A 69 4.45 0.16 2.57
C ALA A 69 5.35 -1.08 2.38
N GLY A 70 6.57 -0.94 1.84
CA GLY A 70 7.48 -2.05 1.54
C GLY A 70 7.42 -2.55 0.09
N LEU A 71 6.41 -2.12 -0.68
CA LEU A 71 6.34 -2.29 -2.14
C LEU A 71 6.77 -0.98 -2.80
N SER A 72 7.58 -1.07 -3.86
CA SER A 72 7.91 0.08 -4.70
C SER A 72 8.03 -0.37 -6.15
N CYS A 73 7.45 0.41 -7.05
CA CYS A 73 7.47 0.15 -8.48
C CYS A 73 8.05 1.34 -9.24
N VAL A 74 8.48 1.08 -10.47
CA VAL A 74 8.93 2.10 -11.41
C VAL A 74 8.21 1.93 -12.74
N LEU A 75 7.83 3.03 -13.37
CA LEU A 75 7.26 3.05 -14.71
C LEU A 75 8.34 3.38 -15.73
N ILE A 76 8.52 2.48 -16.69
CA ILE A 76 9.48 2.62 -17.78
C ILE A 76 8.69 2.75 -19.09
N GLN A 77 8.90 3.83 -19.83
CA GLN A 77 8.36 3.94 -21.18
C GLN A 77 9.14 3.05 -22.14
N ASN A 78 8.42 2.18 -22.86
CA ASN A 78 9.03 1.32 -23.85
C ASN A 78 9.31 2.14 -25.12
N PRO A 79 10.57 2.22 -25.59
CA PRO A 79 10.88 2.98 -26.78
C PRO A 79 10.16 2.38 -27.98
N LEU A 80 9.23 3.15 -28.56
CA LEU A 80 8.60 2.78 -29.83
C LEU A 80 9.65 2.89 -30.96
N PRO A 81 9.77 1.90 -31.85
CA PRO A 81 10.71 1.95 -32.96
C PRO A 81 10.50 3.22 -33.81
N PRO A 82 11.54 4.01 -34.11
CA PRO A 82 11.43 5.28 -34.85
C PRO A 82 10.98 5.13 -36.32
N THR A 83 10.65 3.93 -36.78
CA THR A 83 10.20 3.64 -38.15
C THR A 83 8.67 3.51 -38.30
N LEU A 84 7.89 3.73 -37.24
CA LEU A 84 6.43 3.52 -37.24
C LEU A 84 5.66 4.82 -36.96
N PHE A 85 5.96 5.90 -37.68
CA PHE A 85 5.17 7.14 -37.58
C PHE A 85 3.79 7.06 -38.27
N PHE A 86 3.46 6.00 -39.02
CA PHE A 86 2.18 5.86 -39.72
C PHE A 86 1.68 4.42 -39.88
N SER A 87 1.72 3.61 -38.82
CA SER A 87 0.85 2.44 -38.78
C SER A 87 0.48 2.16 -37.33
N HIS A 88 -0.82 2.06 -37.09
CA HIS A 88 -1.38 1.61 -35.82
C HIS A 88 -0.93 0.16 -35.62
N GLN A 89 0.27 -0.02 -35.07
CA GLN A 89 0.65 -1.30 -34.51
C GLN A 89 -0.07 -1.35 -33.17
N ALA A 90 -1.26 -1.95 -33.18
CA ALA A 90 -1.86 -2.46 -31.98
C ALA A 90 -0.83 -3.42 -31.38
N LEU A 91 -0.10 -2.97 -30.35
CA LEU A 91 0.44 -3.92 -29.41
C LEU A 91 -0.78 -4.67 -28.90
N ALA A 92 -0.92 -5.94 -29.27
CA ALA A 92 -1.89 -6.81 -28.66
C ALA A 92 -1.45 -6.98 -27.21
N ALA A 93 -1.81 -6.01 -26.36
CA ALA A 93 -1.84 -6.21 -24.93
C ALA A 93 -2.82 -7.37 -24.74
N THR A 94 -2.32 -8.51 -24.28
CA THR A 94 -3.18 -9.42 -23.53
C THR A 94 -3.88 -8.56 -22.48
N SER A 95 -5.21 -8.62 -22.41
CA SER A 95 -5.97 -7.90 -21.38
C SER A 95 -5.46 -8.41 -20.04
N ASN A 96 -4.60 -7.62 -19.41
CA ASN A 96 -3.98 -7.99 -18.16
C ASN A 96 -4.84 -7.31 -17.10
N GLU A 97 -5.72 -8.09 -16.47
CA GLU A 97 -6.47 -7.60 -15.32
C GLU A 97 -5.47 -7.19 -14.24
N PHE A 98 -5.57 -5.96 -13.73
CA PHE A 98 -4.67 -5.48 -12.70
C PHE A 98 -5.32 -4.53 -11.71
N VAL A 99 -4.70 -4.49 -10.53
CA VAL A 99 -4.89 -3.47 -9.51
C VAL A 99 -3.51 -2.94 -9.12
N VAL A 100 -3.32 -1.63 -9.29
CA VAL A 100 -2.11 -0.93 -8.83
C VAL A 100 -2.54 0.19 -7.92
N ASP A 101 -2.09 0.14 -6.67
CA ASP A 101 -2.46 1.10 -5.64
C ASP A 101 -1.21 1.56 -4.87
N GLY A 102 -1.11 2.85 -4.60
CA GLY A 102 -0.10 3.40 -3.70
C GLY A 102 -0.60 4.64 -3.01
N GLY A 103 -0.37 4.73 -1.71
CA GLY A 103 -0.75 5.88 -0.90
C GLY A 103 -0.94 5.53 0.56
N ARG A 104 -1.86 6.23 1.22
CA ARG A 104 -2.29 5.93 2.58
C ARG A 104 -3.80 6.02 2.72
N TRP A 105 -4.37 5.42 3.75
CA TRP A 105 -5.79 5.53 4.06
C TRP A 105 -5.97 5.69 5.58
N LEU A 106 -7.15 6.18 6.00
CA LEU A 106 -7.45 6.46 7.40
C LEU A 106 -8.19 5.29 8.04
N LEU A 107 -7.65 4.82 9.16
CA LEU A 107 -8.28 3.84 10.02
C LEU A 107 -8.68 4.48 11.35
N GLY A 108 -9.94 4.32 11.73
CA GLY A 108 -10.49 4.85 12.97
C GLY A 108 -9.82 4.28 14.23
N CYS A 109 -9.48 5.14 15.19
CA CYS A 109 -8.89 4.71 16.46
C CYS A 109 -9.86 3.85 17.28
N SER A 110 -11.17 4.05 17.15
CA SER A 110 -12.16 3.19 17.81
C SER A 110 -12.02 1.71 17.40
N PHE A 111 -11.68 1.46 16.14
CA PHE A 111 -11.45 0.13 15.60
C PHE A 111 -10.17 -0.50 16.15
N VAL A 112 -9.09 0.28 16.24
CA VAL A 112 -7.81 -0.17 16.81
C VAL A 112 -7.98 -0.58 18.29
N ILE A 113 -8.73 0.21 19.07
CA ILE A 113 -8.95 -0.05 20.49
C ILE A 113 -9.95 -1.20 20.69
N ALA A 114 -11.03 -1.27 19.90
CA ALA A 114 -12.03 -2.34 20.01
C ALA A 114 -11.43 -3.73 19.80
N GLN A 115 -10.47 -3.89 18.88
CA GLN A 115 -9.76 -5.16 18.67
C GLN A 115 -8.98 -5.65 19.90
N THR A 116 -8.62 -4.75 20.83
CA THR A 116 -7.98 -5.13 22.10
C THR A 116 -8.97 -5.64 23.14
N SER A 117 -10.24 -5.26 23.04
CA SER A 117 -11.26 -5.56 24.05
C SER A 117 -11.67 -7.04 24.11
N GLY A 118 -11.34 -7.82 23.07
CA GLY A 118 -11.50 -9.28 23.03
C GLY A 118 -10.31 -10.08 23.55
N MET A 119 -9.21 -9.42 23.94
CA MET A 119 -8.02 -10.10 24.46
C MET A 119 -8.20 -10.40 25.95
N PRO A 120 -7.75 -11.58 26.43
CA PRO A 120 -7.93 -11.97 27.82
C PRO A 120 -7.32 -10.92 28.76
N GLY A 121 -7.99 -10.61 29.87
CA GLY A 121 -7.69 -9.46 30.73
C GLY A 121 -6.25 -9.35 31.26
N TRP A 122 -5.46 -10.43 31.23
CA TRP A 122 -4.03 -10.40 31.55
C TRP A 122 -3.16 -9.74 30.46
N LEU A 123 -3.64 -9.66 29.22
CA LEU A 123 -3.03 -8.91 28.12
C LEU A 123 -3.36 -7.41 28.22
N LEU A 124 -4.62 -7.07 28.53
CA LEU A 124 -5.09 -5.70 28.76
C LEU A 124 -4.47 -5.05 30.02
N ALA A 125 -4.27 -5.82 31.09
CA ALA A 125 -3.59 -5.37 32.30
C ALA A 125 -2.07 -5.16 32.14
N ARG A 126 -1.48 -5.55 30.99
CA ARG A 126 -0.08 -5.25 30.63
C ARG A 126 0.06 -4.14 29.60
N ALA A 127 -1.00 -3.79 28.88
CA ALA A 127 -1.07 -2.57 28.06
C ALA A 127 -1.28 -1.31 28.93
N SER A 128 -1.71 -1.48 30.18
CA SER A 128 -1.90 -0.40 31.13
C SER A 128 -0.89 -0.47 32.27
N LYS A 129 -0.15 0.64 32.44
CA LYS A 129 0.73 0.96 33.58
C LYS A 129 2.18 0.45 33.48
N GLY A 130 2.93 0.97 32.50
CA GLY A 130 4.38 0.92 32.50
C GLY A 130 5.01 2.16 31.83
N PRO A 131 5.42 3.21 32.58
CA PRO A 131 6.09 4.39 32.02
C PRO A 131 7.50 4.10 31.43
N GLY A 132 7.94 2.83 31.40
CA GLY A 132 9.31 2.43 31.07
C GLY A 132 9.64 2.27 29.58
N LEU A 133 8.63 2.10 28.71
CA LEU A 133 8.80 1.98 27.25
C LEU A 133 8.10 3.11 26.47
N ALA A 134 6.97 3.61 26.98
CA ALA A 134 6.38 4.87 26.50
C ALA A 134 7.33 6.08 26.65
N SER A 135 8.33 6.00 27.54
CA SER A 135 9.41 7.01 27.66
C SER A 135 10.60 6.79 26.71
N ARG A 136 10.66 5.65 26.00
CA ARG A 136 11.68 5.36 24.99
C ARG A 136 11.21 5.63 23.57
N ILE A 137 9.89 5.62 23.36
CA ILE A 137 9.26 6.05 22.11
C ILE A 137 9.26 7.59 22.11
N SER A 138 10.24 8.16 21.41
CA SER A 138 10.33 9.61 21.16
C SER A 138 9.65 9.94 19.83
N ALA A 139 8.39 9.55 19.64
CA ALA A 139 7.63 9.89 18.44
C ALA A 139 6.77 11.14 18.70
N PRO A 140 6.57 12.02 17.70
CA PRO A 140 5.75 13.21 17.88
C PRO A 140 4.30 12.79 18.12
N LEU A 141 3.79 13.16 19.31
CA LEU A 141 2.43 12.96 19.83
C LEU A 141 1.35 13.63 18.97
N ARG A 142 1.21 13.28 17.70
CA ARG A 142 0.18 13.86 16.83
C ARG A 142 -0.95 12.87 16.64
N LEU A 143 -2.01 13.10 17.39
CA LEU A 143 -3.33 12.58 17.09
C LEU A 143 -3.76 13.11 15.72
N THR A 144 -4.25 12.21 14.85
CA THR A 144 -4.83 12.60 13.57
C THR A 144 -6.34 12.67 13.74
N GLU A 145 -6.92 13.85 13.60
CA GLU A 145 -8.37 14.01 13.68
C GLU A 145 -9.05 13.44 12.43
N CYS A 146 -10.17 12.74 12.60
CA CYS A 146 -11.02 12.30 11.52
C CYS A 146 -12.48 12.25 11.98
N THR A 147 -13.38 12.77 11.16
CA THR A 147 -14.81 12.88 11.48
C THR A 147 -15.58 11.58 11.28
N SER A 148 -14.95 10.59 10.64
CA SER A 148 -15.52 9.27 10.34
C SER A 148 -15.44 8.30 11.52
N ASP A 149 -14.66 8.59 12.57
CA ASP A 149 -14.49 7.72 13.73
C ASP A 149 -15.21 8.28 14.97
N VAL A 150 -15.80 7.40 15.78
CA VAL A 150 -16.52 7.79 17.01
C VAL A 150 -15.61 8.38 18.09
N SER A 151 -14.30 8.07 18.06
CA SER A 151 -13.32 8.72 18.94
C SER A 151 -12.88 10.09 18.42
N GLY A 152 -13.20 10.43 17.16
CA GLY A 152 -12.75 11.64 16.48
C GLY A 152 -11.30 11.58 15.98
N PHE A 153 -10.62 10.43 16.13
CA PHE A 153 -9.22 10.25 15.77
C PHE A 153 -8.99 8.99 14.92
N CYS A 154 -8.00 9.06 14.06
CA CYS A 154 -7.58 7.97 13.16
C CYS A 154 -6.06 7.76 13.21
N VAL A 155 -5.63 6.63 12.67
CA VAL A 155 -4.24 6.37 12.28
C VAL A 155 -4.18 6.22 10.76
N PHE A 156 -3.03 6.52 10.16
CA PHE A 156 -2.79 6.25 8.76
C PHE A 156 -2.25 4.84 8.55
N VAL A 157 -2.72 4.19 7.50
CA VAL A 157 -2.19 2.92 6.98
C VAL A 157 -1.59 3.21 5.60
N ASN A 158 -0.30 2.98 5.42
CA ASN A 158 0.33 3.04 4.11
C ASN A 158 0.03 1.75 3.37
N ILE A 159 -0.30 1.86 2.08
CA ILE A 159 -0.63 0.72 1.23
C ILE A 159 0.18 0.78 -0.07
N GLY A 160 0.62 -0.40 -0.53
CA GLY A 160 1.21 -0.60 -1.84
C GLY A 160 0.70 -1.91 -2.42
N VAL A 161 0.03 -1.83 -3.57
CA VAL A 161 -0.52 -2.99 -4.28
C VAL A 161 -0.03 -2.99 -5.71
N ASN A 162 0.43 -4.14 -6.16
CA ASN A 162 0.58 -4.45 -7.56
C ASN A 162 0.13 -5.90 -7.70
N VAL A 163 -1.09 -6.13 -8.18
CA VAL A 163 -1.64 -7.47 -8.40
C VAL A 163 -2.16 -7.52 -9.82
N HIS A 164 -1.74 -8.51 -10.59
CA HIS A 164 -2.11 -8.61 -11.99
C HIS A 164 -2.11 -10.04 -12.52
N VAL A 165 -2.89 -10.27 -13.57
CA VAL A 165 -2.81 -11.49 -14.37
C VAL A 165 -1.73 -11.30 -15.43
N ALA A 166 -0.66 -12.09 -15.35
CA ALA A 166 0.40 -12.08 -16.34
C ALA A 166 -0.07 -12.69 -17.68
N GLY A 167 0.67 -12.48 -18.77
CA GLY A 167 0.25 -12.89 -20.12
C GLY A 167 0.07 -14.41 -20.32
N ASN A 168 0.56 -15.23 -19.39
CA ASN A 168 0.36 -16.68 -19.33
C ASN A 168 -0.88 -17.09 -18.49
N GLY A 169 -1.64 -16.13 -17.96
CA GLY A 169 -2.80 -16.33 -17.09
C GLY A 169 -2.47 -16.52 -15.60
N THR A 170 -1.21 -16.39 -15.17
CA THR A 170 -0.85 -16.52 -13.75
C THR A 170 -1.14 -15.24 -13.00
N LEU A 171 -1.79 -15.36 -11.83
CA LEU A 171 -1.98 -14.24 -10.92
C LEU A 171 -0.68 -14.01 -10.13
N GLU A 172 -0.10 -12.83 -10.31
CA GLU A 172 1.18 -12.42 -9.76
C GLU A 172 1.07 -11.09 -9.01
N GLY A 173 2.11 -10.77 -8.25
CA GLY A 173 2.23 -9.49 -7.56
C GLY A 173 2.26 -9.59 -6.04
N THR A 174 2.00 -8.46 -5.39
CA THR A 174 2.12 -8.27 -3.95
C THR A 174 1.12 -7.22 -3.46
N LEU A 175 0.54 -7.45 -2.30
CA LEU A 175 -0.19 -6.45 -1.51
C LEU A 175 0.57 -6.26 -0.20
N ASN A 176 0.92 -5.01 0.09
CA ASN A 176 1.68 -4.65 1.26
C ASN A 176 0.97 -3.53 2.01
N GLU A 177 0.92 -3.67 3.32
CA GLU A 177 0.45 -2.58 4.18
C GLU A 177 1.39 -2.37 5.35
N THR A 178 1.49 -1.11 5.77
CA THR A 178 2.28 -0.70 6.92
C THR A 178 1.49 0.30 7.73
N ILE A 179 1.38 0.05 9.03
CA ILE A 179 0.97 1.03 10.02
C ILE A 179 2.25 1.59 10.63
N PRO A 180 2.63 2.85 10.34
CA PRO A 180 3.75 3.50 11.02
C PRO A 180 3.44 3.71 12.51
N GLU A 181 4.49 3.99 13.27
CA GLU A 181 4.37 4.34 14.68
C GLU A 181 3.53 5.62 14.89
N GLN A 182 2.39 5.47 15.57
CA GLN A 182 1.36 6.47 15.79
C GLN A 182 0.70 6.27 17.17
N THR A 183 -0.27 7.12 17.52
CA THR A 183 -0.98 7.02 18.81
C THR A 183 -2.49 7.20 18.65
N CYS A 184 -3.26 6.44 19.44
CA CYS A 184 -4.70 6.62 19.60
C CYS A 184 -5.05 7.05 21.03
N PRO A 185 -6.18 7.75 21.26
CA PRO A 185 -6.70 7.99 22.61
C PRO A 185 -7.11 6.67 23.26
N ASP A 186 -6.92 6.49 24.57
CA ASP A 186 -7.28 5.24 25.28
C ASP A 186 -8.69 5.25 25.89
N GLY A 187 -9.48 6.30 25.63
CA GLY A 187 -10.82 6.50 26.21
C GLY A 187 -10.85 6.96 27.67
N ASN A 188 -9.71 6.95 28.38
CA ASN A 188 -9.55 7.36 29.78
C ASN A 188 -8.75 8.67 29.93
N GLY A 189 -8.58 9.41 28.84
CA GLY A 189 -7.81 10.66 28.79
C GLY A 189 -6.30 10.45 28.59
N GLY A 190 -5.85 9.21 28.37
CA GLY A 190 -4.49 8.87 27.98
C GLY A 190 -4.37 8.53 26.49
N THR A 191 -3.20 8.03 26.11
CA THR A 191 -2.91 7.60 24.73
C THR A 191 -2.25 6.23 24.73
N VAL A 192 -2.47 5.48 23.66
CA VAL A 192 -1.85 4.17 23.40
C VAL A 192 -1.07 4.22 22.10
N ALA A 193 0.11 3.60 22.10
CA ALA A 193 0.94 3.48 20.90
C ALA A 193 0.40 2.41 19.96
N VAL A 194 0.42 2.70 18.67
CA VAL A 194 -0.04 1.86 17.57
C VAL A 194 1.10 1.77 16.55
N GLY A 195 1.43 0.57 16.10
CA GLY A 195 2.55 0.37 15.19
C GLY A 195 3.93 0.49 15.85
N PRO A 196 5.01 0.35 15.05
CA PRO A 196 5.01 0.00 13.64
C PRO A 196 4.61 -1.47 13.42
N PHE A 197 3.72 -1.72 12.45
CA PHE A 197 3.39 -3.05 11.95
C PHE A 197 3.43 -3.05 10.43
N HIS A 198 3.90 -4.13 9.85
CA HIS A 198 3.96 -4.32 8.42
C HIS A 198 3.63 -5.78 8.08
N PHE A 199 2.85 -5.98 7.03
CA PHE A 199 2.75 -7.30 6.41
C PHE A 199 2.93 -7.22 4.90
N THR A 200 3.39 -8.33 4.35
CA THR A 200 3.48 -8.58 2.91
C THR A 200 2.65 -9.80 2.58
N SER A 201 1.73 -9.67 1.63
CA SER A 201 0.94 -10.78 1.11
C SER A 201 1.12 -10.95 -0.40
N LYS A 202 0.95 -12.19 -0.86
CA LYS A 202 1.06 -12.57 -2.27
C LYS A 202 -0.16 -13.37 -2.71
N PRO A 203 -0.63 -13.24 -3.96
CA PRO A 203 -1.74 -14.05 -4.47
C PRO A 203 -1.36 -15.53 -4.56
N THR A 204 -0.10 -15.85 -4.89
CA THR A 204 0.44 -17.21 -4.99
C THR A 204 1.74 -17.31 -4.18
N PRO A 205 1.65 -17.51 -2.85
CA PRO A 205 2.85 -17.61 -2.01
C PRO A 205 3.76 -18.77 -2.43
N PRO A 206 5.08 -18.55 -2.49
CA PRO A 206 6.02 -19.58 -2.89
C PRO A 206 6.01 -20.74 -1.89
N ASN A 207 6.15 -21.98 -2.39
CA ASN A 207 6.18 -23.21 -1.59
C ASN A 207 4.87 -23.51 -0.83
N THR A 208 3.74 -23.01 -1.31
CA THR A 208 2.41 -23.32 -0.75
C THR A 208 1.44 -23.78 -1.85
N ASN A 209 0.32 -24.38 -1.46
CA ASN A 209 -0.79 -24.68 -2.37
C ASN A 209 -1.88 -23.58 -2.34
N LEU A 210 -1.58 -22.42 -1.74
CA LEU A 210 -2.52 -21.33 -1.61
C LEU A 210 -2.59 -20.55 -2.92
N VAL A 211 -3.82 -20.31 -3.40
CA VAL A 211 -4.08 -19.60 -4.64
C VAL A 211 -5.16 -18.56 -4.37
N GLY A 212 -4.76 -17.30 -4.48
CA GLY A 212 -5.63 -16.14 -4.40
C GLY A 212 -6.47 -15.97 -5.65
N CYS A 213 -7.14 -14.82 -5.74
CA CYS A 213 -7.87 -14.44 -6.94
C CYS A 213 -7.82 -12.93 -7.14
N LEU A 214 -8.11 -12.54 -8.38
CA LEU A 214 -8.43 -11.18 -8.77
C LEU A 214 -9.76 -11.27 -9.51
N THR A 215 -10.66 -10.33 -9.23
CA THR A 215 -11.88 -10.14 -10.00
C THR A 215 -12.07 -8.66 -10.21
N VAL A 216 -12.17 -8.26 -11.48
CA VAL A 216 -12.34 -6.87 -11.88
C VAL A 216 -13.76 -6.68 -12.44
N ASN A 217 -14.47 -5.67 -11.94
CA ASN A 217 -15.69 -5.17 -12.55
C ASN A 217 -15.38 -3.90 -13.33
N THR A 218 -15.38 -4.06 -14.65
CA THR A 218 -15.06 -3.00 -15.62
C THR A 218 -16.12 -1.92 -15.73
N THR A 219 -17.36 -2.21 -15.33
CA THR A 219 -18.45 -1.23 -15.39
C THR A 219 -18.39 -0.26 -14.22
N THR A 220 -17.92 -0.72 -13.06
CA THR A 220 -17.85 0.08 -11.84
C THR A 220 -16.44 0.51 -11.45
N HIS A 221 -15.42 0.09 -12.23
CA HIS A 221 -14.00 0.31 -11.94
C HIS A 221 -13.61 -0.17 -10.55
N GLN A 222 -14.09 -1.37 -10.20
CA GLN A 222 -13.81 -1.99 -8.91
C GLN A 222 -13.09 -3.32 -9.06
N ALA A 223 -12.34 -3.70 -8.05
CA ALA A 223 -11.71 -4.99 -7.96
C ALA A 223 -11.89 -5.60 -6.57
N ALA A 224 -11.93 -6.93 -6.53
CA ALA A 224 -11.71 -7.71 -5.32
C ALA A 224 -10.48 -8.59 -5.51
N VAL A 225 -9.66 -8.70 -4.47
CA VAL A 225 -8.40 -9.42 -4.48
C VAL A 225 -8.32 -10.28 -3.23
N ILE A 226 -7.88 -11.53 -3.41
CA ILE A 226 -7.41 -12.37 -2.31
C ILE A 226 -5.92 -12.57 -2.43
N THR A 227 -5.22 -12.28 -1.35
CA THR A 227 -3.81 -12.60 -1.15
C THR A 227 -3.59 -13.36 0.15
N TYR A 228 -2.40 -13.88 0.35
CA TYR A 228 -2.02 -14.58 1.57
C TYR A 228 -0.76 -13.99 2.16
N VAL A 229 -0.79 -13.72 3.47
CA VAL A 229 0.35 -13.12 4.18
C VAL A 229 1.54 -14.06 4.14
N THR A 230 2.65 -13.56 3.59
CA THR A 230 3.93 -14.27 3.45
C THR A 230 4.94 -13.84 4.50
N GLN A 231 4.84 -12.60 4.96
CA GLN A 231 5.74 -12.03 5.95
C GLN A 231 4.99 -11.02 6.82
N ILE A 232 5.36 -10.97 8.09
CA ILE A 232 5.01 -9.91 9.02
C ILE A 232 6.32 -9.34 9.60
N SER A 233 6.32 -8.07 9.91
CA SER A 233 7.42 -7.41 10.62
C SER A 233 6.93 -6.17 11.36
N GLY A 234 7.78 -5.56 12.17
CA GLY A 234 7.42 -4.45 13.03
C GLY A 234 7.65 -4.79 14.50
N LEU A 235 7.10 -3.98 15.40
CA LEU A 235 7.20 -4.23 16.84
C LEU A 235 6.34 -5.45 17.18
N GLU A 236 6.97 -6.63 17.08
CA GLU A 236 6.40 -7.88 17.52
C GLU A 236 5.97 -7.75 18.98
N THR A 237 4.85 -8.39 19.24
CA THR A 237 4.20 -8.61 20.53
C THR A 237 5.13 -9.25 21.53
N GLU A 238 6.13 -8.52 22.03
CA GLU A 238 6.76 -8.86 23.30
C GLU A 238 5.69 -8.73 24.38
N PRO A 239 5.36 -9.81 25.13
CA PRO A 239 4.33 -9.75 26.16
C PRO A 239 4.65 -8.73 27.26
N GLY A 240 4.16 -7.51 27.12
CA GLY A 240 4.47 -6.37 28.01
C GLY A 240 5.02 -5.12 27.32
N SER A 241 5.01 -5.04 25.98
CA SER A 241 5.47 -3.88 25.21
C SER A 241 4.57 -2.64 25.32
N GLY A 242 3.29 -2.81 25.69
CA GLY A 242 2.32 -1.70 25.78
C GLY A 242 1.82 -1.17 24.43
N ILE A 243 2.06 -1.91 23.34
CA ILE A 243 1.67 -1.53 21.97
C ILE A 243 0.47 -2.37 21.52
N VAL A 244 -0.52 -1.73 20.91
CA VAL A 244 -1.71 -2.40 20.35
C VAL A 244 -1.39 -2.90 18.95
N GLN A 245 -1.65 -4.19 18.67
CA GLN A 245 -1.55 -4.74 17.33
C GLN A 245 -2.51 -4.01 16.39
N GLY A 246 -1.95 -3.40 15.34
CA GLY A 246 -2.71 -2.68 14.33
C GLY A 246 -3.36 -3.62 13.29
N PHE A 247 -2.80 -4.81 13.08
CA PHE A 247 -3.35 -5.84 12.20
C PHE A 247 -3.61 -7.15 12.96
N LEU A 248 -4.74 -7.81 12.68
CA LEU A 248 -5.07 -9.16 13.16
C LEU A 248 -4.72 -10.23 12.10
N VAL A 249 -3.60 -10.08 11.40
CA VAL A 249 -3.14 -11.04 10.39
C VAL A 249 -1.85 -11.72 10.82
N GLY A 250 -1.74 -13.02 10.53
CA GLY A 250 -0.54 -13.82 10.74
C GLY A 250 -0.01 -14.37 9.41
N VAL A 251 1.22 -14.90 9.40
CA VAL A 251 1.74 -15.59 8.21
C VAL A 251 0.82 -16.76 7.85
N GLY A 252 0.41 -16.82 6.58
CA GLY A 252 -0.56 -17.78 6.05
C GLY A 252 -2.02 -17.32 6.13
N SER A 253 -2.33 -16.20 6.79
CA SER A 253 -3.67 -15.62 6.79
C SER A 253 -4.10 -15.20 5.39
N GLU A 254 -5.37 -15.47 5.07
CA GLU A 254 -6.04 -14.93 3.88
C GLU A 254 -6.34 -13.44 4.10
N VAL A 255 -6.15 -12.64 3.05
CA VAL A 255 -6.40 -11.20 3.01
C VAL A 255 -7.34 -10.93 1.87
N ASP A 256 -8.59 -10.61 2.21
CA ASP A 256 -9.59 -10.09 1.29
C ASP A 256 -9.46 -8.56 1.23
N ALA A 257 -9.29 -8.03 0.02
CA ALA A 257 -9.25 -6.61 -0.23
C ALA A 257 -10.15 -6.22 -1.40
N SER A 258 -10.77 -5.05 -1.34
CA SER A 258 -11.47 -4.44 -2.45
C SER A 258 -11.00 -3.03 -2.73
N PHE A 259 -11.08 -2.66 -4.00
CA PHE A 259 -10.57 -1.41 -4.53
C PHE A 259 -11.63 -0.80 -5.42
N ARG A 260 -11.79 0.51 -5.33
CA ARG A 260 -12.62 1.30 -6.22
C ARG A 260 -11.81 2.47 -6.75
N ASP A 261 -11.62 2.44 -8.04
CA ASP A 261 -11.00 3.49 -8.81
C ASP A 261 -12.10 4.48 -9.24
N SER A 262 -11.98 5.72 -8.79
CA SER A 262 -12.93 6.79 -9.12
C SER A 262 -12.78 7.31 -10.55
N GLN A 263 -11.71 6.91 -11.24
CA GLN A 263 -11.25 7.42 -12.53
C GLN A 263 -10.91 8.92 -12.52
N GLN A 264 -10.94 9.59 -11.37
CA GLN A 264 -10.75 11.04 -11.21
C GLN A 264 -9.57 11.42 -10.31
N SER A 265 -8.89 10.45 -9.69
CA SER A 265 -7.55 10.63 -9.11
C SER A 265 -6.50 10.69 -10.25
N PRO A 266 -5.29 11.28 -10.07
CA PRO A 266 -4.64 11.57 -8.80
C PRO A 266 -4.72 13.04 -8.36
N SER A 267 -4.59 13.22 -7.05
CA SER A 267 -4.54 14.47 -6.29
C SER A 267 -5.88 14.91 -5.70
N GLN A 268 -5.83 15.23 -4.40
CA GLN A 268 -6.94 15.48 -3.47
C GLN A 268 -7.79 16.73 -3.82
N GLN A 269 -8.47 16.77 -4.95
CA GLN A 269 -9.19 17.99 -5.38
C GLN A 269 -10.69 17.85 -5.65
N THR A 270 -11.32 16.71 -5.39
CA THR A 270 -12.79 16.58 -5.50
C THR A 270 -13.39 15.69 -4.41
N GLU A 271 -14.71 15.80 -4.23
CA GLU A 271 -15.53 14.99 -3.31
C GLU A 271 -15.53 13.48 -3.66
N VAL A 272 -15.00 13.09 -4.82
CA VAL A 272 -14.96 11.71 -5.29
C VAL A 272 -13.53 11.20 -5.17
N ARG A 273 -13.28 10.35 -4.17
CA ARG A 273 -11.97 9.75 -3.91
C ARG A 273 -11.95 8.30 -4.39
N ASP A 274 -10.75 7.82 -4.68
CA ASP A 274 -10.49 6.38 -4.69
C ASP A 274 -10.70 5.83 -3.29
N MET A 275 -11.19 4.60 -3.21
CA MET A 275 -11.54 4.01 -1.93
C MET A 275 -11.15 2.54 -1.92
N LEU A 276 -10.78 2.05 -0.74
CA LEU A 276 -10.38 0.65 -0.57
C LEU A 276 -10.92 0.05 0.73
N ASN A 277 -11.07 -1.27 0.75
CA ASN A 277 -11.26 -2.07 1.94
C ASN A 277 -10.16 -3.10 2.00
N ALA A 278 -9.40 -3.13 3.08
CA ALA A 278 -8.37 -4.11 3.32
C ALA A 278 -8.23 -4.29 4.84
N PRO A 279 -7.56 -5.35 5.31
CA PRO A 279 -7.11 -5.39 6.69
C PRO A 279 -6.47 -4.05 7.09
N PRO A 280 -6.63 -3.62 8.35
CA PRO A 280 -7.20 -4.36 9.44
C PRO A 280 -8.73 -4.34 9.52
N VAL A 281 -9.47 -3.71 8.60
CA VAL A 281 -10.94 -3.70 8.65
C VAL A 281 -11.48 -5.13 8.67
N ALA A 282 -12.30 -5.46 9.68
CA ALA A 282 -12.77 -6.82 9.95
C ALA A 282 -14.01 -7.21 9.13
N ASP A 283 -14.77 -6.22 8.65
CA ASP A 283 -15.95 -6.44 7.82
C ASP A 283 -15.48 -6.74 6.39
N ILE A 284 -15.16 -8.02 6.16
CA ILE A 284 -14.88 -8.58 4.84
C ILE A 284 -16.19 -8.55 4.05
N ASP A 285 -16.39 -7.51 3.26
CA ASP A 285 -17.55 -7.32 2.39
C ASP A 285 -17.25 -7.67 0.93
N SER A 286 -16.03 -8.09 0.64
CA SER A 286 -15.54 -8.50 -0.67
C SER A 286 -15.00 -9.91 -0.64
N HIS A 287 -15.20 -10.67 -1.72
CA HIS A 287 -14.67 -12.01 -1.88
C HIS A 287 -14.57 -12.34 -3.38
N CYS A 288 -13.36 -12.29 -3.96
CA CYS A 288 -13.19 -12.45 -5.41
C CYS A 288 -13.61 -13.83 -5.94
N ARG A 289 -13.52 -14.91 -5.14
CA ARG A 289 -13.91 -16.27 -5.59
C ARG A 289 -15.39 -16.37 -5.93
N THR A 290 -16.22 -15.58 -5.25
CA THR A 290 -17.66 -15.52 -5.47
C THR A 290 -18.06 -14.33 -6.35
N GLY A 291 -17.08 -13.56 -6.84
CA GLY A 291 -17.29 -12.33 -7.60
C GLY A 291 -17.91 -11.18 -6.78
N VAL A 292 -17.88 -11.28 -5.45
CA VAL A 292 -18.41 -10.24 -4.57
C VAL A 292 -17.36 -9.15 -4.43
N ILE A 293 -17.73 -7.93 -4.82
CA ILE A 293 -16.90 -6.74 -4.66
C ILE A 293 -17.51 -5.89 -3.56
N GLY A 294 -16.66 -5.47 -2.62
CA GLY A 294 -17.05 -4.69 -1.45
C GLY A 294 -17.63 -3.33 -1.80
N ASN A 295 -18.44 -2.80 -0.89
CA ASN A 295 -19.06 -1.48 -0.96
C ASN A 295 -18.71 -0.57 0.23
N GLN A 296 -18.07 -1.11 1.27
CA GLN A 296 -17.55 -0.37 2.40
C GLN A 296 -16.12 -0.01 2.11
N LEU A 297 -15.83 1.26 1.91
CA LEU A 297 -14.49 1.66 1.49
C LEU A 297 -14.03 2.84 2.34
N ALA A 298 -12.82 2.74 2.89
CA ALA A 298 -12.13 3.86 3.47
C ALA A 298 -11.60 4.75 2.33
N ASP A 299 -11.73 6.06 2.50
CA ASP A 299 -11.17 7.02 1.55
C ASP A 299 -9.66 6.85 1.49
N GLN A 300 -9.14 6.62 0.29
CA GLN A 300 -7.71 6.74 0.08
C GLN A 300 -7.30 8.22 0.16
N GLN A 301 -6.23 8.46 0.89
CA GLN A 301 -5.63 9.76 1.07
C GLN A 301 -4.23 9.79 0.48
N PHE A 302 -3.94 10.81 -0.32
CA PHE A 302 -2.60 11.05 -0.84
C PHE A 302 -2.04 9.84 -1.62
N GLY A 303 -2.78 9.40 -2.63
CA GLY A 303 -2.46 8.22 -3.43
C GLY A 303 -3.31 8.14 -4.68
N ASN A 304 -3.28 6.99 -5.33
CA ASN A 304 -4.16 6.66 -6.46
C ASN A 304 -4.35 5.14 -6.53
N ILE A 305 -5.57 4.70 -6.83
CA ILE A 305 -5.90 3.33 -7.21
C ILE A 305 -6.12 3.28 -8.72
N ASN A 306 -5.49 2.33 -9.40
CA ASN A 306 -5.78 2.00 -10.80
C ASN A 306 -6.36 0.60 -10.86
N VAL A 307 -7.57 0.46 -11.40
CA VAL A 307 -8.20 -0.85 -11.67
C VAL A 307 -8.45 -1.01 -13.16
N ARG A 308 -7.96 -2.11 -13.76
CA ARG A 308 -8.14 -2.38 -15.19
C ARG A 308 -8.39 -3.85 -15.49
N PRO A 309 -9.15 -4.18 -16.56
CA PRO A 309 -9.22 -5.52 -17.14
C PRO A 309 -7.99 -5.93 -17.98
#